data_AF-A0A7W0ABE5-F1
#
_entry.id   AF-A0A7W0ABE5-F1
#
_cell.length_a   1.000
_cell.length_b   1.000
_cell.length_c   1.000
_cell.angle_alpha   90.00
_cell.angle_beta   90.00
_cell.angle_gamma   90.00
#
_symmetry.space_group_name_H-M   'P 1'
#
loop_
_entity.id
_entity.type
_entity.pdbx_description
1 polymer ?
#
loop_
_entity_poly.entity_id
_entity_poly.type
_entity_poly.pdbx_seq_one_letter_code
_entity_poly.pdbx_strand_id
1 'polypeptide(L)'
;MVLTITLPEHVQSYIDQQIADGRFETETAVIIDVFEQVITDYRWEEDEDLLEVIAAVDRGEVVPWTDDLLDRLSEQARENSRRGHKVSDDIKY
;
A
#
# COMPACT_ATOMS: atom_id res chain seq x y z
N MET A 1 15.84 16.79 -4.26
CA MET A 1 15.72 15.94 -3.06
C MET A 1 16.26 14.57 -3.42
N VAL A 2 17.14 13.98 -2.62
CA VAL A 2 17.79 12.69 -2.93
C VAL A 2 17.20 11.63 -2.01
N LEU A 3 16.69 10.54 -2.59
CA LEU A 3 16.19 9.37 -1.87
C LEU A 3 17.26 8.29 -1.89
N THR A 4 17.51 7.67 -0.74
CA THR A 4 18.39 6.49 -0.64
C THR A 4 17.56 5.29 -0.24
N ILE A 5 17.62 4.25 -1.03
CA ILE A 5 16.88 3.00 -0.85
C ILE A 5 17.85 1.83 -0.96
N THR A 6 17.66 0.82 -0.12
CA THR A 6 18.43 -0.43 -0.18
C THR A 6 17.58 -1.48 -0.85
N LEU A 7 18.06 -2.02 -1.98
CA LEU A 7 17.36 -3.02 -2.75
C LEU A 7 17.94 -4.42 -2.49
N PRO A 8 17.11 -5.47 -2.48
CA PRO A 8 17.59 -6.84 -2.53
C PRO A 8 18.42 -7.12 -3.78
N GLU A 9 19.42 -7.99 -3.70
CA GLU A 9 20.37 -8.29 -4.79
C GLU A 9 19.69 -8.73 -6.09
N HIS A 10 18.61 -9.51 -5.99
CA HIS A 10 17.85 -9.95 -7.17
C HIS A 10 17.11 -8.80 -7.88
N VAL A 11 16.70 -7.76 -7.14
CA VAL A 11 16.07 -6.56 -7.72
C VAL A 11 17.11 -5.71 -8.42
N GLN A 12 18.29 -5.54 -7.82
CA GLN A 12 19.41 -4.85 -8.47
C GLN A 12 19.78 -5.54 -9.79
N SER A 13 19.89 -6.87 -9.77
CA SER A 13 20.18 -7.67 -10.98
C SER A 13 19.13 -7.49 -12.08
N TYR A 14 17.85 -7.34 -11.70
CA TYR A 14 16.77 -7.05 -12.65
C TYR A 14 16.95 -5.66 -13.28
N ILE A 15 17.25 -4.64 -12.49
CA ILE A 15 17.50 -3.27 -12.97
C ILE A 15 18.67 -3.26 -13.96
N ASP A 16 19.79 -3.88 -13.60
CA ASP A 16 20.98 -3.94 -14.44
C ASP A 16 20.68 -4.62 -15.78
N GLN A 17 19.86 -5.69 -15.77
CA GLN A 17 19.44 -6.36 -17.00
C GLN A 17 18.57 -5.45 -17.88
N GLN A 18 17.62 -4.69 -17.31
CA GLN A 18 16.77 -3.78 -18.08
C GLN A 18 17.60 -2.68 -18.78
N ILE A 19 18.67 -2.22 -18.15
CA ILE A 19 19.60 -1.24 -18.73
C ILE A 19 20.47 -1.91 -19.81
N ALA A 20 21.00 -3.11 -19.53
CA ALA A 20 21.81 -3.87 -20.48
C ALA A 20 21.04 -4.22 -21.78
N ASP A 21 19.73 -4.48 -21.65
CA ASP A 21 18.83 -4.71 -22.77
C ASP A 21 18.50 -3.44 -23.57
N GLY A 22 18.95 -2.27 -23.12
CA GLY A 22 18.69 -0.98 -23.75
C GLY A 22 17.24 -0.49 -23.61
N ARG A 23 16.45 -1.11 -22.73
CA ARG A 23 15.06 -0.72 -22.48
C ARG A 23 14.98 0.58 -21.67
N PHE A 24 15.97 0.83 -20.83
CA PHE A 24 16.08 2.04 -20.01
C PHE A 24 17.51 2.56 -20.03
N GLU A 25 17.67 3.88 -20.01
CA GLU A 25 18.99 4.52 -20.04
C GLU A 25 19.66 4.58 -18.66
N THR A 26 18.87 4.52 -17.59
CA THR A 26 19.36 4.67 -16.21
C THR A 26 18.55 3.83 -15.23
N GLU A 27 19.17 3.49 -14.10
CA GLU A 27 18.52 2.84 -12.96
C GLU A 27 17.32 3.65 -12.45
N THR A 28 17.47 4.98 -12.37
CA THR A 28 16.38 5.87 -11.97
C THR A 28 15.15 5.73 -12.88
N ALA A 29 15.35 5.57 -14.19
CA ALA A 29 14.24 5.40 -15.13
C ALA A 29 13.49 4.08 -14.89
N VAL A 30 14.22 2.99 -14.60
CA VAL A 30 13.61 1.69 -14.24
C VAL A 30 12.81 1.80 -12.95
N ILE A 31 13.36 2.47 -11.93
CA ILE A 31 12.69 2.63 -10.62
C ILE A 31 11.42 3.46 -10.78
N ILE A 32 11.47 4.58 -11.52
CA ILE A 32 10.29 5.44 -11.74
C ILE A 32 9.19 4.66 -12.45
N ASP A 33 9.52 3.94 -13.54
CA ASP A 33 8.55 3.14 -14.31
C ASP A 33 7.81 2.12 -13.44
N VAL A 34 8.55 1.37 -12.62
CA VAL A 34 7.96 0.40 -11.68
C VAL A 34 7.09 1.09 -10.63
N PHE A 35 7.53 2.23 -10.09
CA PHE A 35 6.72 2.98 -9.12
C PHE A 35 5.44 3.53 -9.74
N GLU A 36 5.50 4.08 -10.95
CA GLU A 36 4.32 4.54 -11.69
C GLU A 36 3.36 3.39 -11.95
N GLN A 37 3.87 2.22 -12.31
CA GLN A 37 3.05 1.03 -12.50
C GLN A 37 2.39 0.57 -11.19
N VAL A 38 3.12 0.51 -10.08
CA VAL A 38 2.54 0.13 -8.77
C VAL A 38 1.51 1.15 -8.29
N ILE A 39 1.76 2.44 -8.48
CA ILE A 39 0.79 3.50 -8.13
C ILE A 39 -0.45 3.42 -9.03
N THR A 40 -0.27 3.14 -10.32
CA THR A 40 -1.36 2.99 -11.28
C THR A 40 -2.15 1.71 -11.07
N ASP A 41 -1.52 0.62 -10.65
CA ASP A 41 -2.19 -0.64 -10.30
C ASP A 41 -2.92 -0.53 -8.95
N TYR A 42 -2.47 0.37 -8.05
CA TYR A 42 -3.14 0.71 -6.79
C TYR A 42 -4.11 1.88 -6.96
N ARG A 43 -5.14 1.72 -7.80
CA ARG A 43 -6.24 2.70 -7.93
C ARG A 43 -7.19 2.55 -6.76
N TRP A 44 -6.87 3.19 -5.65
CA TRP A 44 -7.83 3.39 -4.54
C TRP A 44 -9.11 4.11 -5.01
N GLU A 45 -9.06 4.80 -6.16
CA GLU A 45 -10.20 5.39 -6.87
C GLU A 45 -11.15 4.35 -7.50
N GLU A 46 -10.78 3.07 -7.53
CA GLU A 46 -11.61 1.95 -8.04
C GLU A 46 -12.04 1.00 -6.91
N ASP A 47 -11.60 1.24 -5.68
CA ASP A 47 -12.01 0.48 -4.50
C ASP A 47 -13.39 0.97 -4.04
N GLU A 48 -14.44 0.26 -4.47
CA GLU A 48 -15.84 0.60 -4.17
C GLU A 48 -16.09 0.70 -2.65
N ASP A 49 -15.46 -0.17 -1.85
CA ASP A 49 -15.61 -0.18 -0.39
C ASP A 49 -14.97 1.09 0.22
N LEU A 50 -13.79 1.48 -0.26
CA LEU A 50 -13.12 2.70 0.21
C LEU A 50 -13.89 3.97 -0.20
N LEU A 51 -14.38 4.02 -1.44
CA LEU A 51 -15.18 5.15 -1.93
C LEU A 51 -16.51 5.27 -1.18
N GLU A 52 -17.15 4.17 -0.83
CA GLU A 52 -18.37 4.17 -0.02
C GLU A 52 -18.11 4.73 1.37
N VAL A 53 -17.00 4.34 2.01
CA VAL A 53 -16.59 4.87 3.32
C VAL A 53 -16.27 6.37 3.26
N ILE A 54 -15.55 6.83 2.23
CA ILE A 54 -15.27 8.26 2.02
C ILE A 54 -16.58 9.04 1.83
N ALA A 55 -17.49 8.52 1.00
CA ALA A 55 -18.78 9.15 0.77
C ALA A 55 -19.67 9.17 2.03
N ALA A 56 -19.59 8.14 2.89
CA ALA A 56 -20.27 8.12 4.18
C ALA A 56 -19.75 9.22 5.12
N VAL A 57 -18.42 9.40 5.18
CA VAL A 57 -17.80 10.50 5.94
C VAL A 57 -18.24 11.87 5.41
N ASP A 58 -18.26 12.08 4.10
CA ASP A 58 -18.73 13.33 3.47
C ASP A 58 -20.21 13.63 3.74
N ARG A 59 -21.04 12.59 3.90
CA ARG A 59 -22.45 12.71 4.32
C ARG A 59 -22.62 12.93 5.83
N GLY A 60 -21.53 12.95 6.60
CA GLY A 60 -21.56 13.06 8.06
C GLY A 60 -22.00 11.77 8.76
N GLU A 61 -22.05 10.65 8.04
CA GLU A 61 -22.32 9.31 8.57
C GLU A 61 -21.02 8.76 9.19
N VAL A 62 -20.61 9.35 10.30
CA VAL A 62 -19.47 8.87 11.08
C VAL A 62 -19.93 7.82 12.09
N VAL A 63 -19.26 6.67 12.09
CA VAL A 63 -19.48 5.67 13.13
C VAL A 63 -18.81 6.17 14.41
N PRO A 64 -19.53 6.28 15.54
CA PRO A 64 -18.93 6.70 16.79
C PRO A 64 -17.87 5.69 17.23
N TRP A 65 -16.77 6.22 17.76
CA TRP A 65 -15.67 5.42 18.29
C TRP A 65 -16.08 4.82 19.65
N THR A 66 -16.71 3.65 19.61
CA THR A 66 -17.21 2.93 20.79
C THR A 66 -16.32 1.75 21.17
N ASP A 67 -16.41 1.29 22.42
CA ASP A 67 -15.68 0.11 22.90
C ASP A 67 -16.07 -1.15 22.09
N ASP A 68 -17.36 -1.32 21.79
CA ASP A 68 -17.85 -2.42 20.94
C ASP A 68 -17.23 -2.41 19.53
N LEU A 69 -16.97 -1.22 18.96
CA LEU A 69 -16.32 -1.08 17.66
C LEU A 69 -14.85 -1.47 17.75
N LEU A 70 -14.16 -1.01 18.81
CA LEU A 70 -12.76 -1.35 19.08
C LEU A 70 -12.57 -2.86 19.28
N ASP A 71 -13.48 -3.52 19.99
CA ASP A 71 -13.46 -4.97 20.20
C ASP A 71 -13.60 -5.73 18.88
N ARG A 72 -14.51 -5.30 18.01
CA ARG A 72 -14.71 -5.89 16.67
C ARG A 72 -13.49 -5.70 15.78
N LEU A 73 -12.91 -4.49 15.76
CA LEU A 73 -11.70 -4.19 15.00
C LEU A 73 -10.50 -5.00 15.51
N SER A 74 -10.38 -5.17 16.83
CA SER A 74 -9.34 -5.99 17.46
C SER A 74 -9.46 -7.46 17.09
N GLU A 75 -10.68 -8.02 17.06
CA GLU A 75 -10.88 -9.42 16.67
C GLU A 75 -10.58 -9.64 15.18
N GLN A 76 -11.03 -8.73 14.32
CA GLN A 76 -10.73 -8.78 12.88
C GLN A 76 -9.23 -8.60 12.61
N ALA A 77 -8.55 -7.74 13.37
CA ALA A 77 -7.10 -7.58 13.33
C ALA A 77 -6.36 -8.87 13.73
N ARG A 78 -6.80 -9.57 14.78
CA ARG A 78 -6.24 -10.88 15.17
C ARG A 78 -6.42 -11.92 14.08
N GLU A 79 -7.59 -11.96 13.44
CA GLU A 79 -7.85 -12.89 12.34
C GLU A 79 -6.99 -12.58 11.10
N ASN A 80 -6.84 -11.30 10.75
CA ASN A 80 -5.96 -10.86 9.67
C ASN A 80 -4.49 -11.20 9.95
N SER A 81 -4.04 -11.02 11.20
CA SER A 81 -2.70 -11.44 11.61
C SER A 81 -2.50 -12.95 11.47
N ARG A 82 -3.48 -13.78 11.87
CA ARG A 82 -3.44 -15.24 11.66
C ARG A 82 -3.33 -15.62 10.18
N ARG A 83 -3.96 -14.83 9.30
CA ARG A 83 -3.93 -15.01 7.83
C ARG A 83 -2.69 -14.40 7.16
N GLY A 84 -1.80 -13.77 7.92
CA GLY A 84 -0.55 -13.18 7.41
C GLY A 84 -0.66 -11.75 6.89
N HIS A 85 -1.82 -11.09 7.05
CA HIS A 85 -1.99 -9.69 6.69
C HIS A 85 -1.44 -8.76 7.79
N LYS A 86 -0.84 -7.64 7.37
CA LYS A 86 -0.28 -6.65 8.28
C LYS A 86 -1.42 -5.86 8.94
N VAL A 87 -1.44 -5.84 10.27
CA VAL A 87 -2.39 -5.06 11.07
C VAL A 87 -1.91 -3.61 11.16
N SER A 88 -2.82 -2.63 11.01
CA SER A 88 -2.51 -1.21 11.20
C SER A 88 -2.02 -0.92 12.62
N ASP A 89 -1.05 -0.03 12.78
CA ASP A 89 -0.53 0.39 14.08
C ASP A 89 -1.56 1.18 14.90
N ASP A 90 -2.58 1.74 14.25
CA ASP A 90 -3.64 2.53 14.89
C ASP A 90 -4.59 1.68 15.77
N ILE A 91 -4.53 0.34 15.65
CA ILE A 91 -5.38 -0.61 16.38
C ILE A 91 -4.60 -1.22 17.58
N LYS A 92 -3.36 -0.78 17.83
CA LYS A 92 -2.50 -1.34 18.89
C LYS A 92 -2.71 -0.68 20.25
N TYR A 93 -3.91 -0.67 20.82
CA TYR A 93 -4.14 -0.38 22.25
C TYR A 93 -5.34 -1.13 22.81
#